data_AF-A0A3N5QC74-F1
#
_entry.id   AF-A0A3N5QC74-F1
#
_cell.length_a   1.000
_cell.length_b   1.000
_cell.length_c   1.000
_cell.angle_alpha   90.00
_cell.angle_beta   90.00
_cell.angle_gamma   90.00
#
_symmetry.space_group_name_H-M   'P 1'
#
loop_
_entity.id
_entity.type
_entity.pdbx_description
1 polymer ?
#
loop_
_entity_poly.entity_id
_entity_poly.type
_entity_poly.pdbx_seq_one_letter_code
_entity_poly.pdbx_strand_id
1 'polypeptide(L)'
;MYKRSRSRHSSLSLGNPGTWRRTAGWVRDAQRENIRKEACNMSKPISNDVLKIQRGLARKAMASPSHRFEKLWRVLYQEDWLKTAQAHVLSNKGARTPGVDGVTKKDLQAETQKAAQIARILENLKSGKYRPQPVRRKDIPKPGKKETRPLGIPTMDDRVVQEAVRMMLEPIWESDFLECSSGFRPGRKTWDAISEIYNRIPNSHNRHRWIIEGDIRKCFDRINHNILLKLIEKRVNDRRIVNLIAGMLKAGVMDDGIFARTEEGTPQGGPISPLLANIYLHELDVWMQRHGPGLTPSQKRQRRTKHIGNAIYVRYADDFVILWNGPRSTAEALREELRLFLTNELHLELSLEKTKIT
;
A
#
# COMPACT_ATOMS: atom_id res chain seq x y z
N MET A 1 73.24 -21.64 17.77
CA MET A 1 72.13 -22.57 17.50
C MET A 1 70.99 -21.82 16.84
N TYR A 2 70.80 -22.06 15.53
CA TYR A 2 69.72 -21.53 14.70
C TYR A 2 68.44 -22.36 14.91
N LYS A 3 67.29 -21.72 15.17
CA LYS A 3 65.96 -22.27 14.81
C LYS A 3 65.03 -21.14 14.34
N ARG A 4 64.55 -21.32 13.10
CA ARG A 4 63.63 -20.48 12.31
C ARG A 4 62.22 -20.43 12.92
N SER A 5 61.49 -19.33 12.71
CA SER A 5 60.11 -19.41 12.21
C SER A 5 59.70 -18.12 11.47
N ARG A 6 58.91 -18.34 10.40
CA ARG A 6 58.63 -17.44 9.27
C ARG A 6 57.50 -16.46 9.54
N SER A 7 57.57 -15.29 8.91
CA SER A 7 56.45 -14.39 8.67
C SER A 7 55.31 -15.08 7.91
N ARG A 8 54.06 -14.86 8.31
CA ARG A 8 52.89 -14.92 7.42
C ARG A 8 51.95 -13.76 7.75
N HIS A 9 51.78 -12.87 6.79
CA HIS A 9 50.62 -12.00 6.68
C HIS A 9 49.35 -12.85 6.67
N SER A 10 48.37 -12.57 7.52
CA SER A 10 47.02 -13.09 7.39
C SER A 10 46.09 -11.96 6.96
N SER A 11 45.66 -12.07 5.71
CA SER A 11 44.63 -11.31 5.04
C SER A 11 43.31 -11.32 5.82
N LEU A 12 42.62 -10.18 5.81
CA LEU A 12 41.22 -10.03 6.20
C LEU A 12 40.37 -10.99 5.35
N SER A 13 39.85 -12.05 5.97
CA SER A 13 38.88 -12.92 5.33
C SER A 13 37.51 -12.25 5.31
N LEU A 14 36.99 -12.04 4.11
CA LEU A 14 35.58 -11.73 3.88
C LEU A 14 34.73 -12.87 4.45
N GLY A 15 33.88 -12.53 5.42
CA GLY A 15 32.94 -13.45 6.03
C GLY A 15 32.10 -14.20 4.99
N ASN A 16 31.99 -15.50 5.21
CA ASN A 16 31.41 -16.53 4.35
C ASN A 16 29.97 -16.21 3.86
N PRO A 17 29.61 -16.34 2.57
CA PRO A 17 28.28 -16.00 2.02
C PRO A 17 27.12 -16.95 2.43
N GLY A 18 27.38 -17.95 3.28
CA GLY A 18 26.48 -19.06 3.56
C GLY A 18 25.29 -18.77 4.49
N THR A 19 25.29 -17.66 5.23
CA THR A 19 24.23 -17.36 6.21
C THR A 19 23.02 -16.62 5.62
N TRP A 20 23.15 -16.04 4.43
CA TRP A 20 22.05 -15.40 3.69
C TRP A 20 21.15 -16.39 2.91
N ARG A 21 21.56 -17.66 2.78
CA ARG A 21 20.76 -18.68 2.09
C ARG A 21 19.65 -19.28 2.94
N ARG A 22 19.76 -19.27 4.28
CA ARG A 22 18.75 -19.87 5.18
C ARG A 22 17.57 -18.94 5.45
N THR A 23 17.77 -17.64 5.61
CA THR A 23 16.70 -16.63 5.68
C THR A 23 15.93 -16.50 4.35
N ALA A 24 16.62 -16.64 3.21
CA ALA A 24 15.98 -16.72 1.90
C ALA A 24 15.17 -18.01 1.70
N GLY A 25 15.48 -19.10 2.40
CA GLY A 25 14.70 -20.36 2.37
C GLY A 25 13.32 -20.18 2.99
N TRP A 26 13.28 -19.66 4.22
CA TRP A 26 12.03 -19.38 4.95
C TRP A 26 11.13 -18.35 4.25
N VAL A 27 11.71 -17.30 3.65
CA VAL A 27 10.95 -16.31 2.85
C VAL A 27 10.34 -16.96 1.60
N ARG A 28 11.07 -17.87 0.94
CA ARG A 28 10.58 -18.63 -0.23
C ARG A 28 9.50 -19.65 0.13
N ASP A 29 9.61 -20.28 1.28
CA ASP A 29 8.64 -21.28 1.76
C ASP A 29 7.37 -20.61 2.29
N ALA A 30 7.49 -19.51 3.03
CA ALA A 30 6.35 -18.68 3.46
C ALA A 30 5.62 -18.04 2.26
N GLN A 31 6.33 -17.59 1.22
CA GLN A 31 5.70 -17.10 -0.02
C GLN A 31 5.08 -18.23 -0.85
N ARG A 32 5.64 -19.44 -0.88
CA ARG A 32 5.01 -20.61 -1.52
C ARG A 32 3.74 -21.04 -0.78
N GLU A 33 3.75 -21.00 0.55
CA GLU A 33 2.57 -21.22 1.39
C GLU A 33 1.53 -20.11 1.17
N ASN A 34 1.95 -18.85 0.99
CA ASN A 34 1.07 -17.74 0.69
C ASN A 34 0.47 -17.83 -0.72
N ILE A 35 1.24 -18.26 -1.73
CA ILE A 35 0.75 -18.53 -3.09
C ILE A 35 -0.25 -19.71 -3.08
N ARG A 36 -0.04 -20.72 -2.22
CA ARG A 36 -1.00 -21.82 -2.00
C ARG A 36 -2.27 -21.36 -1.26
N LYS A 37 -2.14 -20.45 -0.28
CA LYS A 37 -3.28 -19.86 0.44
C LYS A 37 -4.04 -18.83 -0.41
N GLU A 38 -3.38 -18.12 -1.32
CA GLU A 38 -3.99 -17.29 -2.37
C GLU A 38 -4.86 -18.14 -3.29
N ALA A 39 -4.42 -19.35 -3.64
CA ALA A 39 -5.24 -20.28 -4.41
C ALA A 39 -6.51 -20.73 -3.64
N CYS A 40 -6.49 -20.71 -2.30
CA CYS A 40 -7.61 -21.11 -1.45
C CYS A 40 -8.63 -19.98 -1.21
N ASN A 41 -8.27 -18.71 -1.45
CA ASN A 41 -9.16 -17.55 -1.26
C ASN A 41 -9.68 -16.94 -2.58
N MET A 42 -9.43 -17.63 -3.70
CA MET A 42 -9.84 -17.27 -5.06
C MET A 42 -11.17 -17.93 -5.43
N SER A 43 -12.26 -17.57 -4.75
CA SER A 43 -13.63 -17.99 -5.12
C SER A 43 -14.23 -17.11 -6.22
N LYS A 44 -13.43 -16.71 -7.22
CA LYS A 44 -13.89 -15.94 -8.38
C LYS A 44 -13.16 -16.43 -9.64
N PRO A 45 -13.87 -16.65 -10.76
CA PRO A 45 -13.25 -17.10 -12.00
C PRO A 45 -12.40 -15.96 -12.57
N ILE A 46 -11.09 -16.01 -12.30
CA ILE A 46 -10.12 -15.12 -12.94
C ILE A 46 -9.59 -15.85 -14.16
N SER A 47 -9.57 -15.19 -15.33
CA SER A 47 -8.95 -15.74 -16.53
C SER A 47 -7.49 -16.12 -16.25
N ASN A 48 -7.07 -17.31 -16.71
CA ASN A 48 -5.69 -17.78 -16.54
C ASN A 48 -4.66 -16.78 -17.12
N ASP A 49 -5.04 -16.02 -18.14
CA ASP A 49 -4.18 -15.02 -18.76
C ASP A 49 -3.96 -13.78 -17.87
N VAL A 50 -5.00 -13.35 -17.15
CA VAL A 50 -4.91 -12.24 -16.18
C VAL A 50 -3.93 -12.61 -15.07
N LEU A 51 -4.07 -13.82 -14.50
CA LEU A 51 -3.16 -14.32 -13.47
C LEU A 51 -1.72 -14.46 -13.98
N LYS A 52 -1.54 -14.88 -15.23
CA LYS A 52 -0.22 -14.99 -15.86
C LYS A 52 0.46 -13.62 -15.96
N ILE A 53 -0.27 -12.59 -16.35
CA ILE A 53 0.23 -11.20 -16.42
C ILE A 53 0.58 -10.70 -15.02
N GLN A 54 -0.32 -10.81 -14.04
CA GLN A 54 -0.06 -10.36 -12.67
C GLN A 54 1.16 -11.04 -12.05
N ARG A 55 1.28 -12.37 -12.20
CA ARG A 55 2.46 -13.12 -11.75
C ARG A 55 3.74 -12.69 -12.46
N GLY A 56 3.64 -12.33 -13.75
CA GLY A 56 4.76 -11.80 -14.52
C GLY A 56 5.23 -10.45 -14.00
N LEU A 57 4.30 -9.54 -13.72
CA LEU A 57 4.58 -8.23 -13.12
C LEU A 57 5.25 -8.38 -11.75
N ALA A 58 4.68 -9.19 -10.86
CA ALA A 58 5.25 -9.45 -9.54
C ALA A 58 6.67 -10.06 -9.62
N ARG A 59 6.85 -11.09 -10.46
CA ARG A 59 8.18 -11.70 -10.66
C ARG A 59 9.22 -10.70 -11.14
N LYS A 60 8.86 -9.83 -12.09
CA LYS A 60 9.77 -8.81 -12.60
C LYS A 60 10.06 -7.74 -11.56
N ALA A 61 9.06 -7.32 -10.80
CA ALA A 61 9.20 -6.36 -9.70
C ALA A 61 10.17 -6.87 -8.63
N MET A 62 10.00 -8.12 -8.18
CA MET A 62 10.89 -8.76 -7.21
C MET A 62 12.32 -8.92 -7.74
N ALA A 63 12.48 -9.34 -8.99
CA ALA A 63 13.81 -9.58 -9.58
C ALA A 63 14.57 -8.28 -9.90
N SER A 64 13.87 -7.16 -10.05
CA SER A 64 14.47 -5.88 -10.43
C SER A 64 13.76 -4.73 -9.71
N PRO A 65 14.14 -4.42 -8.45
CA PRO A 65 13.45 -3.42 -7.62
C PRO A 65 13.40 -2.01 -8.24
N SER A 66 14.43 -1.61 -8.99
CA SER A 66 14.51 -0.33 -9.68
C SER A 66 13.87 -0.32 -11.07
N HIS A 67 13.28 -1.43 -11.51
CA HIS A 67 12.66 -1.50 -12.83
C HIS A 67 11.43 -0.61 -12.92
N ARG A 68 11.36 0.16 -14.02
CA ARG A 68 10.22 0.99 -14.36
C ARG A 68 9.41 0.31 -15.46
N PHE A 69 8.16 -0.02 -15.15
CA PHE A 69 7.26 -0.74 -16.04
C PHE A 69 6.72 0.16 -17.14
N GLU A 70 6.85 -0.30 -18.38
CA GLU A 70 6.40 0.40 -19.58
C GLU A 70 5.26 -0.34 -20.27
N LYS A 71 4.57 0.33 -21.20
CA LYS A 71 3.51 -0.23 -22.05
C LYS A 71 2.35 -0.86 -21.25
N LEU A 72 2.17 -0.46 -19.99
CA LEU A 72 1.11 -0.90 -19.10
C LEU A 72 -0.28 -0.56 -19.64
N TRP A 73 -0.43 0.52 -20.42
CA TRP A 73 -1.68 0.86 -21.09
C TRP A 73 -2.25 -0.28 -21.94
N ARG A 74 -1.37 -1.11 -22.56
CA ARG A 74 -1.78 -2.25 -23.38
C ARG A 74 -2.53 -3.32 -22.59
N VAL A 75 -2.21 -3.48 -21.31
CA VAL A 75 -2.89 -4.43 -20.44
C VAL A 75 -4.29 -3.91 -20.11
N LEU A 76 -4.43 -2.60 -19.88
CA LEU A 76 -5.67 -1.98 -19.42
C LEU A 76 -6.85 -2.15 -20.40
N TYR A 77 -6.60 -2.11 -21.71
CA TYR A 77 -7.66 -2.26 -22.73
C TYR A 77 -7.81 -3.69 -23.27
N GLN A 78 -7.25 -4.70 -22.61
CA GLN A 78 -7.57 -6.10 -22.92
C GLN A 78 -8.97 -6.44 -22.41
N GLU A 79 -9.74 -7.11 -23.25
CA GLU A 79 -11.14 -7.42 -22.95
C GLU A 79 -11.28 -8.30 -21.69
N ASP A 80 -10.48 -9.37 -21.58
CA ASP A 80 -10.48 -10.26 -20.41
C ASP A 80 -10.06 -9.56 -19.11
N TRP A 81 -9.16 -8.57 -19.23
CA TRP A 81 -8.72 -7.76 -18.09
C TRP A 81 -9.87 -6.90 -17.55
N LEU A 82 -10.59 -6.22 -18.45
CA LEU A 82 -11.75 -5.40 -18.10
C LEU A 82 -12.94 -6.26 -17.61
N LYS A 83 -13.20 -7.42 -18.22
CA LYS A 83 -14.23 -8.37 -17.77
C LYS A 83 -13.94 -8.86 -16.35
N THR A 84 -12.69 -9.17 -16.04
CA THR A 84 -12.28 -9.58 -14.69
C THR A 84 -12.49 -8.44 -13.70
N ALA A 85 -12.08 -7.21 -14.03
CA ALA A 85 -12.31 -6.04 -13.19
C ALA A 85 -13.81 -5.77 -12.96
N GLN A 86 -14.65 -5.89 -13.99
CA GLN A 86 -16.10 -5.76 -13.88
C GLN A 86 -16.69 -6.84 -12.98
N ALA A 87 -16.27 -8.09 -13.12
CA ALA A 87 -16.72 -9.18 -12.24
C ALA A 87 -16.35 -8.91 -10.76
N HIS A 88 -15.14 -8.40 -10.50
CA HIS A 88 -14.72 -7.99 -9.16
C HIS A 88 -15.62 -6.87 -8.61
N VAL A 89 -15.83 -5.80 -9.38
CA VAL A 89 -16.68 -4.66 -8.97
C VAL A 89 -18.11 -5.13 -8.69
N LEU A 90 -18.73 -5.90 -9.59
CA LEU A 90 -20.10 -6.37 -9.45
C LEU A 90 -20.28 -7.37 -8.29
N SER A 91 -19.23 -8.08 -7.88
CA SER A 91 -19.29 -8.97 -6.72
C SER A 91 -19.31 -8.22 -5.38
N ASN A 92 -18.85 -6.96 -5.35
CA ASN A 92 -18.75 -6.18 -4.12
C ASN A 92 -20.11 -5.59 -3.71
N LYS A 93 -20.37 -5.47 -2.39
CA LYS A 93 -21.61 -4.90 -1.85
C LYS A 93 -21.85 -3.45 -2.34
N GLY A 94 -20.78 -2.69 -2.53
CA GLY A 94 -20.82 -1.31 -3.03
C GLY A 94 -21.41 -1.17 -4.44
N ALA A 95 -21.46 -2.25 -5.24
CA ALA A 95 -22.05 -2.22 -6.59
C ALA A 95 -23.56 -1.88 -6.60
N ARG A 96 -24.23 -1.98 -5.44
CA ARG A 96 -25.64 -1.58 -5.28
C ARG A 96 -25.82 -0.07 -5.11
N THR A 97 -24.75 0.68 -4.90
CA THR A 97 -24.83 2.12 -4.65
C THR A 97 -24.39 2.87 -5.91
N PRO A 98 -25.24 3.75 -6.49
CA PRO A 98 -24.91 4.45 -7.71
C PRO A 98 -23.89 5.58 -7.47
N GLY A 99 -23.13 5.88 -8.52
CA GLY A 99 -22.35 7.11 -8.63
C GLY A 99 -23.22 8.29 -9.05
N VAL A 100 -22.63 9.30 -9.71
CA VAL A 100 -23.35 10.47 -10.23
C VAL A 100 -24.25 10.15 -11.43
N ASP A 101 -23.98 9.04 -12.11
CA ASP A 101 -24.66 8.55 -13.31
C ASP A 101 -25.92 7.72 -13.02
N GLY A 102 -26.20 7.41 -11.74
CA GLY A 102 -27.36 6.61 -11.33
C GLY A 102 -27.23 5.11 -11.61
N VAL A 103 -26.16 4.65 -12.29
CA VAL A 103 -25.99 3.25 -12.71
C VAL A 103 -25.59 2.37 -11.52
N THR A 104 -26.24 1.21 -11.41
CA THR A 104 -26.02 0.22 -10.36
C THR A 104 -25.83 -1.19 -10.92
N LYS A 105 -25.53 -2.14 -10.04
CA LYS A 105 -25.52 -3.57 -10.37
C LYS A 105 -26.84 -4.08 -10.98
N LYS A 106 -27.98 -3.44 -10.68
CA LYS A 106 -29.28 -3.87 -11.25
C LYS A 106 -29.37 -3.59 -12.75
N ASP A 107 -28.64 -2.58 -13.22
CA ASP A 107 -28.61 -2.16 -14.62
C ASP A 107 -27.62 -2.99 -15.46
N LEU A 108 -26.87 -3.89 -14.80
CA LEU A 108 -25.83 -4.75 -15.38
C LEU A 108 -26.04 -6.22 -15.00
N GLN A 109 -27.28 -6.69 -15.10
CA GLN A 109 -27.63 -8.08 -14.80
C GLN A 109 -27.43 -8.98 -16.01
N ALA A 110 -27.91 -8.55 -17.17
CA ALA A 110 -27.81 -9.31 -18.41
C ALA A 110 -26.38 -9.27 -18.96
N GLU A 111 -25.95 -10.37 -19.58
CA GLU A 111 -24.61 -10.47 -20.15
C GLU A 111 -24.40 -9.47 -21.31
N THR A 112 -25.46 -9.14 -22.04
CA THR A 112 -25.46 -8.10 -23.08
C THR A 112 -25.14 -6.72 -22.52
N GLN A 113 -25.70 -6.35 -21.36
CA GLN A 113 -25.45 -5.07 -20.70
C GLN A 113 -24.00 -4.98 -20.20
N LYS A 114 -23.49 -6.08 -19.62
CA LYS A 114 -22.10 -6.17 -19.18
C LYS A 114 -21.13 -6.04 -20.35
N ALA A 115 -21.38 -6.77 -21.44
CA ALA A 115 -20.57 -6.71 -22.66
C ALA A 115 -20.59 -5.31 -23.29
N ALA A 116 -21.76 -4.66 -23.35
CA ALA A 116 -21.89 -3.29 -23.86
C ALA A 116 -21.09 -2.27 -23.03
N GLN A 117 -21.12 -2.39 -21.69
CA GLN A 117 -20.29 -1.55 -20.82
C GLN A 117 -18.80 -1.74 -21.11
N ILE A 118 -18.35 -3.00 -21.22
CA ILE A 118 -16.94 -3.31 -21.52
C ILE A 118 -16.53 -2.73 -22.88
N ALA A 119 -17.36 -2.89 -23.91
CA ALA A 119 -17.09 -2.35 -25.24
C ALA A 119 -16.94 -0.82 -25.22
N ARG A 120 -17.83 -0.11 -24.52
CA ARG A 120 -17.76 1.35 -24.34
C ARG A 120 -16.47 1.77 -23.62
N ILE A 121 -16.14 1.15 -22.50
CA ILE A 121 -14.92 1.46 -21.75
C ILE A 121 -13.68 1.21 -22.62
N LEU A 122 -13.65 0.08 -23.33
CA LEU A 122 -12.55 -0.33 -24.18
C LEU A 122 -12.34 0.64 -25.35
N GLU A 123 -13.41 1.08 -26.02
CA GLU A 123 -13.35 2.09 -27.08
C GLU A 123 -12.80 3.42 -26.56
N ASN A 124 -13.29 3.90 -25.41
CA ASN A 124 -12.85 5.13 -24.79
C ASN A 124 -11.37 5.09 -24.34
N LEU A 125 -10.91 3.93 -23.83
CA LEU A 125 -9.51 3.73 -23.45
C LEU A 125 -8.59 3.63 -24.68
N LYS A 126 -9.01 2.93 -25.74
CA LYS A 126 -8.22 2.82 -26.99
C LYS A 126 -8.09 4.15 -27.71
N SER A 127 -9.18 4.92 -27.78
CA SER A 127 -9.21 6.25 -28.42
C SER A 127 -8.59 7.36 -27.56
N GLY A 128 -8.25 7.09 -26.29
CA GLY A 128 -7.73 8.09 -25.36
C GLY A 128 -8.78 9.12 -24.89
N LYS A 129 -10.06 8.89 -25.20
CA LYS A 129 -11.19 9.75 -24.84
C LYS A 129 -11.73 9.51 -23.44
N TYR A 130 -11.31 8.44 -22.76
CA TYR A 130 -11.72 8.17 -21.39
C TYR A 130 -11.38 9.34 -20.45
N ARG A 131 -12.37 9.85 -19.72
CA ARG A 131 -12.22 10.90 -18.71
C ARG A 131 -12.94 10.45 -17.44
N PRO A 132 -12.23 10.34 -16.30
CA PRO A 132 -12.86 10.01 -15.02
C PRO A 132 -13.94 11.03 -14.67
N GLN A 133 -15.07 10.56 -14.13
CA GLN A 133 -16.18 11.41 -13.73
C GLN A 133 -16.05 11.85 -12.27
N PRO A 134 -16.66 12.99 -11.89
CA PRO A 134 -16.73 13.41 -10.50
C PRO A 134 -17.38 12.33 -9.62
N VAL A 135 -16.85 12.11 -8.42
CA VAL A 135 -17.42 11.12 -7.50
C VAL A 135 -18.63 11.71 -6.77
N ARG A 136 -19.66 10.90 -6.53
CA ARG A 136 -20.82 11.36 -5.75
C ARG A 136 -20.49 11.35 -4.26
N ARG A 137 -20.70 12.47 -3.57
CA ARG A 137 -20.50 12.56 -2.13
C ARG A 137 -21.62 11.84 -1.38
N LYS A 138 -21.23 11.16 -0.30
CA LYS A 138 -22.15 10.59 0.68
C LYS A 138 -21.50 10.59 2.05
N ASP A 139 -22.10 11.24 3.02
CA ASP A 139 -21.62 11.22 4.39
C ASP A 139 -22.07 9.95 5.12
N ILE A 140 -21.11 9.29 5.78
CA ILE A 140 -21.35 8.08 6.58
C ILE A 140 -21.04 8.39 8.04
N PRO A 141 -21.97 8.15 8.98
CA PRO A 141 -21.72 8.39 10.39
C PRO A 141 -20.58 7.50 10.91
N LYS A 142 -19.67 8.08 11.71
CA LYS A 142 -18.65 7.29 12.40
C LYS A 142 -19.31 6.43 13.48
N PRO A 143 -18.95 5.14 13.61
CA PRO A 143 -19.46 4.31 14.70
C PRO A 143 -19.21 4.98 16.06
N GLY A 144 -20.29 5.21 16.81
CA GLY A 144 -20.23 5.78 18.17
C GLY A 144 -19.77 7.24 18.27
N LYS A 145 -19.72 8.02 17.17
CA LYS A 145 -19.34 9.45 17.20
C LYS A 145 -20.34 10.30 16.42
N LYS A 146 -20.46 11.59 16.80
CA LYS A 146 -21.31 12.57 16.08
C LYS A 146 -20.77 12.95 14.69
N GLU A 147 -19.46 12.80 14.48
CA GLU A 147 -18.81 13.13 13.22
C GLU A 147 -19.17 12.16 12.09
N THR A 148 -19.21 12.65 10.86
CA THR A 148 -19.35 11.85 9.64
C THR A 148 -17.99 11.64 8.94
N ARG A 149 -17.94 10.67 8.02
CA ARG A 149 -16.85 10.46 7.06
C ARG A 149 -17.41 10.70 5.66
N PRO A 150 -16.85 11.63 4.87
CA PRO A 150 -17.26 11.81 3.50
C PRO A 150 -16.78 10.62 2.66
N LEU A 151 -17.70 9.97 1.96
CA LEU A 151 -17.40 8.92 0.99
C LEU A 151 -17.63 9.47 -0.43
N GLY A 152 -16.63 9.33 -1.29
CA GLY A 152 -16.72 9.57 -2.72
C GLY A 152 -17.06 8.28 -3.44
N ILE A 153 -18.24 8.22 -4.05
CA ILE A 153 -18.77 7.04 -4.73
C ILE A 153 -18.61 7.25 -6.25
N PRO A 154 -17.65 6.56 -6.92
CA PRO A 154 -17.46 6.71 -8.35
C PRO A 154 -18.60 6.07 -9.14
N THR A 155 -18.71 6.45 -10.42
CA THR A 155 -19.57 5.79 -11.43
C THR A 155 -19.21 4.32 -11.58
N MET A 156 -20.09 3.53 -12.19
CA MET A 156 -19.80 2.11 -12.40
C MET A 156 -18.60 1.92 -13.35
N ASP A 157 -18.53 2.71 -14.43
CA ASP A 157 -17.41 2.66 -15.37
C ASP A 157 -16.09 3.03 -14.68
N ASP A 158 -16.07 4.08 -13.86
CA ASP A 158 -14.88 4.47 -13.11
C ASP A 158 -14.44 3.41 -12.12
N ARG A 159 -15.35 2.69 -11.47
CA ARG A 159 -14.95 1.57 -10.59
C ARG A 159 -14.31 0.44 -11.36
N VAL A 160 -14.82 0.11 -12.55
CA VAL A 160 -14.23 -0.94 -13.40
C VAL A 160 -12.83 -0.52 -13.84
N VAL A 161 -12.64 0.72 -14.28
CA VAL A 161 -11.32 1.21 -14.69
C VAL A 161 -10.37 1.32 -13.49
N GLN A 162 -10.82 1.82 -12.33
CA GLN A 162 -10.03 1.88 -11.10
C GLN A 162 -9.60 0.48 -10.63
N GLU A 163 -10.51 -0.50 -10.68
CA GLU A 163 -10.21 -1.90 -10.34
C GLU A 163 -9.22 -2.50 -11.33
N ALA A 164 -9.39 -2.24 -12.63
CA ALA A 164 -8.47 -2.69 -13.67
C ALA A 164 -7.05 -2.12 -13.49
N VAL A 165 -6.93 -0.86 -13.07
CA VAL A 165 -5.64 -0.26 -12.71
C VAL A 165 -5.11 -0.84 -11.40
N ARG A 166 -5.95 -1.02 -10.37
CA ARG A 166 -5.54 -1.65 -9.10
C ARG A 166 -4.96 -3.04 -9.32
N MET A 167 -5.64 -3.90 -10.08
CA MET A 167 -5.18 -5.25 -10.44
C MET A 167 -3.80 -5.25 -11.12
N MET A 168 -3.45 -4.17 -11.81
CA MET A 168 -2.19 -4.03 -12.53
C MET A 168 -1.06 -3.55 -11.62
N LEU A 169 -1.35 -2.55 -10.78
CA LEU A 169 -0.34 -1.94 -9.91
C LEU A 169 -0.10 -2.78 -8.63
N GLU A 170 -1.12 -3.41 -8.07
CA GLU A 170 -1.02 -4.23 -6.86
C GLU A 170 0.14 -5.26 -6.88
N PRO A 171 0.32 -6.11 -7.92
CA PRO A 171 1.44 -7.05 -7.94
C PRO A 171 2.83 -6.37 -8.01
N ILE A 172 2.91 -5.15 -8.55
CA ILE A 172 4.16 -4.40 -8.64
C ILE A 172 4.57 -3.89 -7.25
N TRP A 173 3.63 -3.32 -6.50
CA TRP A 173 3.89 -2.73 -5.18
C TRP A 173 3.87 -3.74 -4.04
N GLU A 174 3.12 -4.83 -4.13
CA GLU A 174 3.16 -5.89 -3.12
C GLU A 174 4.56 -6.49 -2.98
N SER A 175 5.36 -6.43 -4.06
CA SER A 175 6.77 -6.82 -4.07
C SER A 175 7.70 -5.85 -3.32
N ASP A 176 7.28 -4.60 -3.13
CA ASP A 176 8.05 -3.54 -2.47
C ASP A 176 7.60 -3.32 -1.01
N PHE A 177 6.31 -3.51 -0.74
CA PHE A 177 5.72 -3.21 0.56
C PHE A 177 6.34 -4.04 1.69
N LEU A 178 6.79 -3.33 2.74
CA LEU A 178 7.41 -3.95 3.91
C LEU A 178 6.41 -4.77 4.74
N GLU A 179 6.91 -5.80 5.43
CA GLU A 179 6.07 -6.70 6.23
C GLU A 179 5.35 -6.01 7.39
N CYS A 180 5.86 -4.87 7.86
CA CYS A 180 5.26 -4.09 8.93
C CYS A 180 3.90 -3.48 8.57
N SER A 181 3.54 -3.42 7.28
CA SER A 181 2.26 -2.88 6.81
C SER A 181 1.29 -4.00 6.44
N SER A 182 0.08 -3.98 7.01
CA SER A 182 -0.92 -5.04 6.78
C SER A 182 -2.27 -4.58 6.24
N GLY A 183 -2.58 -3.28 6.32
CA GLY A 183 -3.88 -2.75 5.89
C GLY A 183 -4.09 -2.85 4.37
N PHE A 184 -5.28 -3.30 3.94
CA PHE A 184 -5.70 -3.34 2.54
C PHE A 184 -4.76 -4.09 1.57
N ARG A 185 -4.02 -5.09 2.07
CA ARG A 185 -3.12 -5.91 1.25
C ARG A 185 -3.66 -7.32 1.03
N PRO A 186 -3.48 -7.92 -0.15
CA PRO A 186 -3.85 -9.31 -0.40
C PRO A 186 -3.22 -10.26 0.62
N GLY A 187 -3.99 -11.24 1.09
CA GLY A 187 -3.50 -12.26 2.04
C GLY A 187 -3.20 -11.76 3.45
N ARG A 188 -3.41 -10.46 3.76
CA ARG A 188 -3.19 -9.88 5.08
C ARG A 188 -4.50 -9.48 5.77
N LYS A 189 -4.57 -9.70 7.07
CA LYS A 189 -5.73 -9.41 7.94
C LYS A 189 -5.29 -8.58 9.14
N THR A 190 -6.26 -8.00 9.84
CA THR A 190 -6.04 -7.28 11.11
C THR A 190 -5.31 -8.15 12.13
N TRP A 191 -5.65 -9.44 12.19
CA TRP A 191 -5.00 -10.42 13.06
C TRP A 191 -3.50 -10.58 12.82
N ASP A 192 -3.01 -10.37 11.60
CA ASP A 192 -1.57 -10.48 11.32
C ASP A 192 -0.80 -9.33 11.98
N ALA A 193 -1.34 -8.11 11.95
CA ALA A 193 -0.77 -6.97 12.65
C ALA A 193 -0.79 -7.15 14.18
N ILE A 194 -1.90 -7.68 14.72
CA ILE A 194 -2.04 -7.97 16.14
C ILE A 194 -1.05 -9.08 16.56
N SER A 195 -0.93 -10.14 15.76
CA SER A 195 -0.01 -11.25 16.04
C SER A 195 1.45 -10.78 16.02
N GLU A 196 1.81 -9.91 15.09
CA GLU A 196 3.15 -9.32 15.03
C GLU A 196 3.49 -8.53 16.31
N ILE A 197 2.54 -7.73 16.82
CA ILE A 197 2.68 -7.02 18.09
C ILE A 197 2.79 -8.04 19.25
N TYR A 198 1.86 -8.99 19.33
CA TYR A 198 1.77 -9.97 20.41
C TYR A 198 3.00 -10.88 20.49
N ASN A 199 3.59 -11.30 19.37
CA ASN A 199 4.77 -12.16 19.36
C ASN A 199 6.04 -11.40 19.73
N ARG A 200 6.07 -10.08 19.53
CA ARG A 200 7.24 -9.23 19.72
C ARG A 200 7.32 -8.56 21.11
N ILE A 201 6.18 -8.39 21.80
CA ILE A 201 6.13 -7.87 23.17
C ILE A 201 6.84 -8.79 24.18
N PRO A 202 6.54 -10.10 24.27
CA PRO A 202 7.06 -10.98 25.32
C PRO A 202 8.46 -11.51 25.02
N ASN A 203 8.78 -11.78 23.75
CA ASN A 203 10.03 -12.41 23.34
C ASN A 203 11.23 -11.46 23.26
N SER A 204 11.04 -10.17 23.55
CA SER A 204 12.11 -9.20 23.56
C SER A 204 12.81 -9.20 24.92
N HIS A 205 14.09 -9.57 24.93
CA HIS A 205 14.98 -9.34 26.07
C HIS A 205 15.02 -7.87 26.52
N ASN A 206 14.50 -6.95 25.70
CA ASN A 206 14.17 -5.59 26.11
C ASN A 206 12.66 -5.47 26.33
N ARG A 207 12.23 -5.15 27.54
CA ARG A 207 10.85 -4.73 27.79
C ARG A 207 10.58 -3.45 26.98
N HIS A 208 9.73 -3.51 25.96
CA HIS A 208 9.22 -2.32 25.30
C HIS A 208 8.26 -1.67 26.30
N ARG A 209 8.73 -0.61 26.95
CA ARG A 209 8.04 0.04 28.08
C ARG A 209 7.07 1.12 27.63
N TRP A 210 7.19 1.55 26.38
CA TRP A 210 6.42 2.65 25.83
C TRP A 210 5.79 2.23 24.51
N ILE A 211 4.53 2.58 24.33
CA ILE A 211 3.79 2.40 23.08
C ILE A 211 3.44 3.79 22.54
N ILE A 212 3.87 4.09 21.32
CA ILE A 212 3.45 5.29 20.60
C ILE A 212 2.33 4.88 19.64
N GLU A 213 1.11 5.29 19.95
CA GLU A 213 -0.06 5.09 19.07
C GLU A 213 -0.10 6.23 18.06
N GLY A 214 0.05 5.97 16.78
CA GLY A 214 0.05 6.99 15.73
C GLY A 214 -1.25 6.99 14.93
N ASP A 215 -1.84 8.17 14.76
CA ASP A 215 -3.00 8.41 13.89
C ASP A 215 -2.68 9.60 12.97
N ILE A 216 -2.84 9.39 11.66
CA ILE A 216 -2.64 10.45 10.66
C ILE A 216 -3.96 11.16 10.43
N ARG A 217 -3.98 12.48 10.67
CA ARG A 217 -5.20 13.27 10.59
C ARG A 217 -5.71 13.32 9.14
N LYS A 218 -6.93 12.80 8.92
CA LYS A 218 -7.61 12.80 7.62
C LYS A 218 -6.70 12.29 6.49
N CYS A 219 -5.99 11.18 6.73
CA CYS A 219 -4.93 10.69 5.85
C CYS A 219 -5.34 10.65 4.36
N PHE A 220 -6.50 10.05 4.06
CA PHE A 220 -6.98 9.93 2.68
C PHE A 220 -7.35 11.28 2.06
N ASP A 221 -7.80 12.26 2.84
CA ASP A 221 -8.25 13.56 2.33
C ASP A 221 -7.08 14.52 2.07
N ARG A 222 -5.90 14.25 2.66
CA ARG A 222 -4.71 15.11 2.61
C ARG A 222 -3.55 14.57 1.77
N ILE A 223 -3.78 13.48 1.04
CA ILE A 223 -2.73 12.92 0.15
C ILE A 223 -2.38 13.96 -0.92
N ASN A 224 -1.13 14.41 -0.94
CA ASN A 224 -0.67 15.34 -1.96
C ASN A 224 -0.51 14.61 -3.31
N HIS A 225 -1.26 15.07 -4.32
CA HIS A 225 -1.26 14.42 -5.65
C HIS A 225 0.12 14.45 -6.31
N ASN A 226 0.88 15.53 -6.17
CA ASN A 226 2.18 15.66 -6.83
C ASN A 226 3.20 14.67 -6.25
N ILE A 227 3.21 14.52 -4.91
CA ILE A 227 4.05 13.53 -4.25
C ILE A 227 3.62 12.12 -4.67
N LEU A 228 2.33 11.80 -4.59
CA LEU A 228 1.82 10.48 -4.97
C LEU A 228 2.17 10.11 -6.42
N LEU A 229 1.98 11.01 -7.37
CA LEU A 229 2.29 10.76 -8.77
C LEU A 229 3.79 10.53 -8.99
N LYS A 230 4.66 11.31 -8.33
CA LYS A 230 6.12 11.07 -8.35
C LYS A 230 6.49 9.70 -7.78
N LEU A 231 5.82 9.25 -6.71
CA LEU A 231 6.03 7.91 -6.14
C LEU A 231 5.60 6.81 -7.12
N ILE A 232 4.50 7.00 -7.84
CA ILE A 232 4.04 6.09 -8.89
C ILE A 232 5.06 6.03 -10.03
N GLU A 233 5.61 7.17 -10.45
CA GLU A 233 6.60 7.28 -11.53
C GLU A 233 7.92 6.57 -11.23
N LYS A 234 8.26 6.34 -9.95
CA LYS A 234 9.42 5.53 -9.54
C LYS A 234 9.34 4.10 -10.08
N ARG A 235 8.12 3.56 -10.25
CA ARG A 235 7.89 2.18 -10.75
C ARG A 235 7.18 2.14 -12.09
N VAL A 236 6.47 3.19 -12.50
CA VAL A 236 5.69 3.22 -13.74
C VAL A 236 6.27 4.25 -14.69
N ASN A 237 6.69 3.81 -15.88
CA ASN A 237 7.14 4.67 -16.98
C ASN A 237 6.12 4.64 -18.15
N ASP A 238 4.83 4.60 -17.84
CA ASP A 238 3.75 4.80 -18.81
C ASP A 238 2.93 6.04 -18.44
N ARG A 239 3.23 7.16 -19.14
CA ARG A 239 2.57 8.45 -18.90
C ARG A 239 1.05 8.39 -19.01
N ARG A 240 0.49 7.49 -19.83
CA ARG A 240 -0.97 7.37 -19.97
C ARG A 240 -1.61 6.84 -18.70
N ILE A 241 -0.97 5.86 -18.05
CA ILE A 241 -1.42 5.33 -16.75
C ILE A 241 -1.30 6.40 -15.67
N VAL A 242 -0.16 7.09 -15.60
CA VAL A 242 0.06 8.18 -14.63
C VAL A 242 -0.98 9.29 -14.81
N ASN A 243 -1.24 9.71 -16.05
CA ASN A 243 -2.26 10.73 -16.36
C ASN A 243 -3.69 10.26 -16.05
N LEU A 244 -3.99 8.97 -16.25
CA LEU A 244 -5.28 8.40 -15.88
C LEU A 244 -5.48 8.45 -14.37
N ILE A 245 -4.48 8.07 -13.57
CA ILE A 245 -4.53 8.14 -12.11
C ILE A 245 -4.64 9.60 -11.65
N ALA A 246 -3.86 10.52 -12.25
CA ALA A 246 -3.97 11.95 -11.98
C ALA A 246 -5.38 12.48 -12.30
N GLY A 247 -5.97 12.04 -13.41
CA GLY A 247 -7.35 12.37 -13.77
C GLY A 247 -8.37 11.85 -12.75
N MET A 248 -8.19 10.63 -12.23
CA MET A 248 -9.06 10.06 -11.19
C MET A 248 -8.98 10.83 -9.87
N LEU A 249 -7.78 11.27 -9.48
CA LEU A 249 -7.56 12.07 -8.27
C LEU A 249 -8.16 13.48 -8.39
N LYS A 250 -8.12 14.07 -9.59
CA LYS A 250 -8.59 15.43 -9.88
C LYS A 250 -10.02 15.50 -10.41
N ALA A 251 -10.72 14.36 -10.53
CA ALA A 251 -12.05 14.28 -11.12
C ALA A 251 -13.10 15.13 -10.37
N GLY A 252 -12.81 15.53 -9.12
CA GLY A 252 -13.70 16.34 -8.30
C GLY A 252 -14.76 15.51 -7.60
N VAL A 253 -15.55 16.20 -6.80
CA VAL A 253 -16.66 15.64 -6.04
C VAL A 253 -17.95 16.37 -6.43
N MET A 254 -19.03 15.62 -6.59
CA MET A 254 -20.38 16.14 -6.79
C MET A 254 -21.17 15.95 -5.49
N ASP A 255 -21.63 17.04 -4.90
CA ASP A 255 -22.40 17.06 -3.65
C ASP A 255 -23.72 17.80 -3.88
N ASP A 256 -24.84 17.08 -3.84
CA ASP A 256 -26.20 17.60 -4.11
C ASP A 256 -26.30 18.48 -5.37
N GLY A 257 -25.61 18.09 -6.44
CA GLY A 257 -25.60 18.79 -7.73
C GLY A 257 -24.56 19.93 -7.83
N ILE A 258 -23.82 20.21 -6.76
CA ILE A 258 -22.74 21.18 -6.73
C ILE A 258 -21.41 20.47 -6.97
N PHE A 259 -20.68 20.92 -8.00
CA PHE A 259 -19.35 20.42 -8.30
C PHE A 259 -18.29 21.14 -7.48
N ALA A 260 -17.43 20.37 -6.82
CA ALA A 260 -16.25 20.84 -6.11
C ALA A 260 -14.97 20.21 -6.69
N ARG A 261 -13.93 21.03 -6.88
CA ARG A 261 -12.62 20.54 -7.30
C ARG A 261 -11.92 19.83 -6.13
N THR A 262 -11.18 18.78 -6.46
CA THR A 262 -10.33 18.05 -5.50
C THR A 262 -8.87 18.46 -5.72
N GLU A 263 -8.33 19.25 -4.80
CA GLU A 263 -6.93 19.72 -4.87
C GLU A 263 -5.96 18.76 -4.15
N GLU A 264 -6.45 18.04 -3.15
CA GLU A 264 -5.72 17.05 -2.37
C GLU A 264 -6.61 15.85 -2.03
N GLY A 265 -5.97 14.74 -1.65
CA GLY A 265 -6.63 13.53 -1.21
C GLY A 265 -6.96 12.54 -2.32
N THR A 266 -7.39 11.35 -1.92
CA THR A 266 -7.91 10.32 -2.80
C THR A 266 -9.37 10.03 -2.42
N PRO A 267 -10.30 9.92 -3.39
CA PRO A 267 -11.70 9.65 -3.07
C PRO A 267 -11.87 8.41 -2.21
N GLN A 268 -12.32 8.58 -0.97
CA GLN A 268 -12.65 7.47 -0.08
C GLN A 268 -13.83 6.71 -0.70
N GLY A 269 -13.63 5.46 -1.14
CA GLY A 269 -14.69 4.65 -1.78
C GLY A 269 -14.37 4.17 -3.19
N GLY A 270 -13.31 4.69 -3.82
CA GLY A 270 -12.76 4.15 -5.06
C GLY A 270 -12.00 2.82 -4.82
N PRO A 271 -12.13 1.81 -5.71
CA PRO A 271 -11.39 0.55 -5.59
C PRO A 271 -9.87 0.72 -5.51
N ILE A 272 -9.31 1.70 -6.23
CA ILE A 272 -7.85 1.94 -6.28
C ILE A 272 -7.33 2.72 -5.06
N SER A 273 -8.19 3.46 -4.37
CA SER A 273 -7.80 4.42 -3.33
C SER A 273 -6.99 3.81 -2.19
N PRO A 274 -7.31 2.60 -1.65
CA PRO A 274 -6.50 1.97 -0.60
C PRO A 274 -5.08 1.64 -1.05
N LEU A 275 -4.90 1.20 -2.30
CA LEU A 275 -3.57 0.94 -2.86
C LEU A 275 -2.77 2.23 -2.97
N LEU A 276 -3.36 3.31 -3.49
CA LEU A 276 -2.70 4.61 -3.59
C LEU A 276 -2.27 5.15 -2.23
N ALA A 277 -3.13 5.03 -1.22
CA ALA A 277 -2.79 5.41 0.15
C ALA A 277 -1.61 4.58 0.70
N ASN A 278 -1.59 3.27 0.44
CA ASN A 278 -0.47 2.43 0.85
C ASN A 278 0.83 2.75 0.10
N ILE A 279 0.78 3.09 -1.19
CA ILE A 279 1.94 3.58 -1.95
C ILE A 279 2.52 4.83 -1.30
N TYR A 280 1.64 5.76 -0.92
CA TYR A 280 2.04 7.00 -0.26
C TYR A 280 2.69 6.76 1.11
N LEU A 281 2.00 5.99 1.97
CA LEU A 281 2.44 5.69 3.33
C LEU A 281 3.60 4.68 3.39
N HIS A 282 3.94 4.04 2.28
CA HIS A 282 5.13 3.20 2.22
C HIS A 282 6.42 3.99 2.46
N GLU A 283 6.46 5.28 2.10
CA GLU A 283 7.61 6.14 2.42
C GLU A 283 7.78 6.32 3.94
N LEU A 284 6.68 6.35 4.71
CA LEU A 284 6.74 6.29 6.18
C LEU A 284 7.29 4.93 6.66
N ASP A 285 6.86 3.82 6.06
CA ASP A 285 7.37 2.50 6.42
C ASP A 285 8.89 2.40 6.19
N VAL A 286 9.36 2.89 5.04
CA VAL A 286 10.79 2.92 4.69
C VAL A 286 11.57 3.84 5.64
N TRP A 287 11.02 5.00 5.98
CA TRP A 287 11.61 5.89 6.96
C TRP A 287 11.74 5.22 8.33
N MET A 288 10.66 4.61 8.83
CA MET A 288 10.67 3.87 10.10
C MET A 288 11.67 2.71 10.08
N GLN A 289 11.71 1.94 8.99
CA GLN A 289 12.64 0.82 8.80
C GLN A 289 14.09 1.30 8.96
N ARG A 290 14.45 2.48 8.43
CA ARG A 290 15.81 3.04 8.56
C ARG A 290 16.13 3.55 9.97
N HIS A 291 15.13 4.08 10.68
CA HIS A 291 15.33 4.70 12.00
C HIS A 291 15.11 3.74 13.18
N GLY A 292 14.62 2.52 12.93
CA GLY A 292 14.36 1.53 13.98
C GLY A 292 14.46 0.06 13.55
N PRO A 293 13.39 -0.58 13.04
CA PRO A 293 13.34 -2.04 12.88
C PRO A 293 14.40 -2.62 11.94
N GLY A 294 14.83 -1.88 10.92
CA GLY A 294 15.84 -2.30 9.94
C GLY A 294 17.29 -2.15 10.37
N LEU A 295 17.55 -1.63 11.58
CA LEU A 295 18.90 -1.54 12.11
C LEU A 295 19.51 -2.93 12.34
N THR A 296 20.81 -3.05 12.05
CA THR A 296 21.59 -4.28 12.29
C THR A 296 21.67 -4.62 13.78
N PRO A 297 21.92 -5.89 14.16
CA PRO A 297 22.12 -6.25 15.56
C PRO A 297 23.20 -5.42 16.27
N SER A 298 24.28 -5.06 15.56
CA SER A 298 25.35 -4.21 16.08
C SER A 298 24.86 -2.78 16.37
N GLN A 299 24.16 -2.15 15.42
CA GLN A 299 23.57 -0.82 15.62
C GLN A 299 22.54 -0.82 16.75
N LYS A 300 21.68 -1.85 16.81
CA LYS A 300 20.69 -2.02 17.89
C LYS A 300 21.38 -2.16 19.25
N ARG A 301 22.51 -2.86 19.34
CA ARG A 301 23.32 -2.97 20.56
C ARG A 301 23.95 -1.64 20.93
N GLN A 302 24.55 -0.93 19.97
CA GLN A 302 25.16 0.39 20.19
C GLN A 302 24.13 1.41 20.73
N ARG A 303 22.91 1.41 20.17
CA ARG A 303 21.81 2.25 20.68
C ARG A 303 21.41 1.92 22.11
N ARG A 304 21.46 0.64 22.51
CA ARG A 304 21.21 0.25 23.91
C ARG A 304 22.31 0.76 24.83
N THR A 305 23.58 0.65 24.44
CA THR A 305 24.71 1.19 25.22
C THR A 305 24.63 2.71 25.37
N LYS A 306 24.11 3.42 24.36
CA LYS A 306 23.86 4.87 24.42
C LYS A 306 22.52 5.24 25.07
N HIS A 307 21.79 4.29 25.65
CA HIS A 307 20.46 4.51 26.25
C HIS A 307 19.42 5.15 25.31
N ILE A 308 19.53 4.96 24.00
CA ILE A 308 18.60 5.54 23.01
C ILE A 308 17.35 4.66 22.88
N GLY A 309 17.50 3.34 22.83
CA GLY A 309 16.41 2.39 22.58
C GLY A 309 16.23 2.00 21.12
N ASN A 310 15.35 1.02 20.89
CA ASN A 310 15.00 0.46 19.58
C ASN A 310 13.47 0.41 19.42
N ALA A 311 13.02 0.52 18.17
CA ALA A 311 11.61 0.49 17.79
C ALA A 311 11.21 -0.84 17.14
N ILE A 312 9.97 -1.23 17.39
CA ILE A 312 9.18 -2.15 16.55
C ILE A 312 8.03 -1.33 16.00
N TYR A 313 7.76 -1.47 14.71
CA TYR A 313 6.76 -0.66 14.01
C TYR A 313 5.80 -1.59 13.28
N VAL A 314 4.51 -1.32 13.44
CA VAL A 314 3.41 -2.03 12.77
C VAL A 314 2.40 -1.00 12.31
N ARG A 315 1.96 -1.09 11.05
CA ARG A 315 0.97 -0.19 10.44
C ARG A 315 -0.20 -0.98 9.86
N TYR A 316 -1.40 -0.48 10.10
CA TYR A 316 -2.63 -0.94 9.49
C TYR A 316 -3.35 0.26 8.86
N ALA A 317 -3.22 0.39 7.53
CA ALA A 317 -3.71 1.56 6.80
C ALA A 317 -3.07 2.87 7.32
N ASP A 318 -3.86 3.81 7.83
CA ASP A 318 -3.43 5.08 8.41
C ASP A 318 -3.09 4.98 9.90
N ASP A 319 -3.54 3.94 10.60
CA ASP A 319 -3.19 3.66 11.99
C ASP A 319 -1.84 2.95 12.08
N PHE A 320 -1.00 3.35 13.03
CA PHE A 320 0.25 2.64 13.31
C PHE A 320 0.60 2.63 14.79
N VAL A 321 1.43 1.68 15.17
CA VAL A 321 1.92 1.53 16.55
C VAL A 321 3.44 1.35 16.52
N ILE A 322 4.12 2.10 17.39
CA ILE A 322 5.55 1.94 17.64
C ILE A 322 5.77 1.45 19.06
N LEU A 323 6.36 0.27 19.20
CA LEU A 323 6.79 -0.23 20.50
C LEU A 323 8.24 0.19 20.73
N TRP A 324 8.49 0.83 21.87
CA TRP A 324 9.78 1.43 22.19
C TRP A 324 10.34 0.90 23.50
N ASN A 325 11.63 0.54 23.50
CA ASN A 325 12.33 0.03 24.68
C ASN A 325 13.39 0.98 25.26
N GLY A 326 13.47 2.21 24.75
CA GLY A 326 14.31 3.26 25.34
C GLY A 326 13.59 4.07 26.41
N PRO A 327 14.25 5.13 26.93
CA PRO A 327 13.63 6.13 27.78
C PRO A 327 12.43 6.81 27.11
N ARG A 328 11.54 7.39 27.92
CA ARG A 328 10.39 8.17 27.43
C ARG A 328 10.82 9.38 26.62
N SER A 329 11.86 10.08 27.05
CA SER A 329 12.39 11.26 26.35
C SER A 329 12.82 10.97 24.91
N THR A 330 13.40 9.79 24.66
CA THR A 330 13.79 9.39 23.30
C THR A 330 12.60 8.88 22.47
N ALA A 331 11.53 8.39 23.11
CA ALA A 331 10.26 8.11 22.43
C ALA A 331 9.58 9.41 21.99
N GLU A 332 9.59 10.44 22.85
CA GLU A 332 9.06 11.77 22.55
C GLU A 332 9.85 12.43 21.41
N ALA A 333 11.19 12.32 21.42
CA ALA A 333 12.03 12.78 20.32
C ALA A 333 11.70 12.07 19.00
N LEU A 334 11.53 10.73 19.01
CA LEU A 334 11.12 9.97 17.83
C LEU A 334 9.76 10.41 17.30
N ARG A 335 8.80 10.72 18.19
CA ARG A 335 7.49 11.23 17.80
C ARG A 335 7.60 12.58 17.08
N GLU A 336 8.45 13.48 17.57
CA GLU A 336 8.70 14.76 16.91
C GLU A 336 9.41 14.60 15.56
N GLU A 337 10.42 13.73 15.47
CA GLU A 337 11.08 13.39 14.20
C GLU A 337 10.06 12.85 13.18
N LEU A 338 9.17 11.94 13.62
CA LEU A 338 8.11 11.39 12.79
C LEU A 338 7.12 12.47 12.35
N ARG A 339 6.73 13.39 13.25
CA ARG A 339 5.85 14.52 12.91
C ARG A 339 6.49 15.42 11.85
N LEU A 340 7.77 15.74 12.00
CA LEU A 340 8.52 16.56 11.03
C LEU A 340 8.63 15.86 9.68
N PHE A 341 8.93 14.55 9.66
CA PHE A 341 8.96 13.77 8.43
C PHE A 341 7.60 13.78 7.71
N LEU A 342 6.52 13.49 8.43
CA LEU A 342 5.16 13.52 7.86
C LEU A 342 4.84 14.91 7.29
N THR A 343 5.17 15.97 8.00
CA THR A 343 4.85 17.34 7.59
C THR A 343 5.68 17.78 6.38
N ASN A 344 6.99 17.55 6.42
CA ASN A 344 7.92 18.12 5.44
C ASN A 344 8.03 17.28 4.16
N GLU A 345 8.03 15.95 4.29
CA GLU A 345 8.25 15.05 3.16
C GLU A 345 6.95 14.56 2.54
N LEU A 346 5.91 14.35 3.37
CA LEU A 346 4.63 13.79 2.95
C LEU A 346 3.47 14.79 3.04
N HIS A 347 3.68 16.00 3.55
CA HIS A 347 2.62 17.01 3.74
C HIS A 347 1.39 16.46 4.50
N LEU A 348 1.63 15.55 5.44
CA LEU A 348 0.62 14.95 6.31
C LEU A 348 0.77 15.47 7.74
N GLU A 349 -0.34 15.48 8.49
CA GLU A 349 -0.37 15.95 9.88
C GLU A 349 -0.59 14.76 10.84
N LEU A 350 0.28 14.64 11.84
CA LEU A 350 0.11 13.68 12.93
C LEU A 350 -0.93 14.20 13.94
N SER A 351 -1.91 13.36 14.31
CA SER A 351 -2.93 13.75 15.29
C SER A 351 -2.39 13.68 16.72
N LEU A 352 -1.78 14.77 17.21
CA LEU A 352 -1.16 14.81 18.55
C LEU A 352 -2.13 14.46 19.70
N GLU A 353 -3.40 14.85 19.59
CA GLU A 353 -4.43 14.53 20.60
C GLU A 353 -4.71 13.02 20.71
N LYS A 354 -4.56 12.30 19.60
CA LYS A 354 -4.71 10.84 19.54
C LYS A 354 -3.38 10.12 19.71
N THR A 355 -2.26 10.80 19.45
CA THR A 355 -0.94 10.20 19.55
C THR A 355 -0.43 10.16 20.98
N LYS A 356 -0.77 9.05 21.65
CA LYS A 356 -0.43 8.80 23.05
C LYS A 356 0.88 8.01 23.16
N ILE A 357 1.62 8.31 24.21
CA ILE A 357 2.75 7.50 24.67
C ILE A 357 2.28 6.86 25.98
N THR A 358 2.03 5.55 25.95
CA THR A 358 1.52 4.75 27.08
C THR A 358 2.54 3.78 27.64
#